data_AF-A0A667IEC6-F1
#
_entry.id   AF-A0A667IEC6-F1
#
_cell.length_a   1.000
_cell.length_b   1.000
_cell.length_c   1.000
_cell.angle_alpha   90.00
_cell.angle_beta   90.00
_cell.angle_gamma   90.00
#
_symmetry.space_group_name_H-M   'P 1'
#
loop_
_entity.id
_entity.type
_entity.pdbx_description
1 polymer ?
#
loop_
_entity_poly.entity_id
_entity_poly.type
_entity_poly.pdbx_seq_one_letter_code
_entity_poly.pdbx_strand_id
1 'polypeptide(L)'
;MQAARPCETTRGSLIPSWPMSRTAWPPAAVMTSLWRTACVSCTTSPTAWTPRCPPANRQLEYNARNAYTEKSSTGCFSNKSDKMMNNNYDCPLPEEETNPKGSSWLYHSDAIRTYLNLMGKSKKDATLEACAGALQNLTASKGLMSSGMSQLIGLKEKGLPQIARLLQSGNSDVVRSGASLLSNMSRHPVLHRVMGNQVFPEVTRLLTSHTGNTSNSEDILSSACYTVRNLMASQPQMAKQYFSSSMVNNIINLCRSSTSPKAAEAARLLLSDMWSSKELQGVLRQQGLDRNMLGSLTGPNSFRNFTSRF
;
A
#
# COMPACT_ATOMS: atom_id res chain seq x y z
N MET A 1 33.29 -21.84 -33.35
CA MET A 1 32.98 -20.62 -34.15
C MET A 1 32.00 -21.00 -35.24
N GLN A 2 30.72 -20.64 -35.08
CA GLN A 2 29.84 -20.37 -36.22
C GLN A 2 28.70 -19.47 -35.75
N ALA A 3 28.42 -18.50 -36.59
CA ALA A 3 27.91 -17.18 -36.23
C ALA A 3 26.39 -17.17 -36.04
N ALA A 4 25.96 -16.33 -35.09
CA ALA A 4 24.58 -15.91 -34.96
C ALA A 4 24.13 -15.11 -36.18
N ARG A 5 22.90 -15.36 -36.64
CA ARG A 5 22.07 -14.42 -37.40
C ARG A 5 20.65 -14.40 -36.82
N PRO A 6 19.95 -13.25 -36.93
CA PRO A 6 19.01 -12.77 -35.93
C PRO A 6 17.59 -13.30 -36.14
N CYS A 7 16.90 -13.63 -35.05
CA CYS A 7 15.49 -13.98 -35.11
C CYS A 7 14.66 -12.69 -35.23
N GLU A 8 13.91 -12.60 -36.32
CA GLU A 8 13.09 -11.46 -36.70
C GLU A 8 12.05 -11.07 -35.64
N THR A 9 11.92 -9.75 -35.50
CA THR A 9 11.00 -9.06 -34.60
C THR A 9 9.57 -9.14 -35.14
N THR A 10 8.76 -10.08 -34.67
CA THR A 10 7.30 -9.99 -34.87
C THR A 10 6.70 -9.13 -33.76
N ARG A 11 6.57 -7.82 -34.02
CA ARG A 11 5.67 -6.91 -33.28
C ARG A 11 4.22 -7.36 -33.54
N GLY A 12 3.73 -8.32 -32.77
CA GLY A 12 2.33 -8.70 -32.68
C GLY A 12 1.78 -8.33 -31.31
N SER A 13 0.77 -7.47 -31.27
CA SER A 13 0.04 -7.10 -30.05
C SER A 13 -0.56 -8.36 -29.38
N LEU A 14 0.07 -8.84 -28.30
CA LEU A 14 -0.47 -9.89 -27.42
C LEU A 14 -1.55 -9.33 -26.48
N ILE A 15 -2.56 -8.66 -27.03
CA ILE A 15 -3.80 -8.37 -26.32
C ILE A 15 -4.91 -9.10 -27.08
N PRO A 16 -5.45 -10.20 -26.56
CA PRO A 16 -6.55 -10.90 -27.23
C PRO A 16 -7.77 -9.97 -27.30
N SER A 17 -8.42 -9.92 -28.46
CA SER A 17 -9.77 -9.37 -28.62
C SER A 17 -10.76 -10.32 -27.94
N TRP A 18 -11.20 -10.00 -26.72
CA TRP A 18 -12.13 -10.84 -25.97
C TRP A 18 -13.58 -10.55 -26.38
N PRO A 19 -14.39 -11.56 -26.74
CA PRO A 19 -15.83 -11.38 -26.92
C PRO A 19 -16.49 -11.17 -25.55
N MET A 20 -17.13 -10.01 -25.37
CA MET A 20 -17.87 -9.67 -24.16
C MET A 20 -19.20 -10.43 -24.12
N SER A 21 -19.22 -11.55 -23.41
CA SER A 21 -20.45 -12.09 -22.82
C SER A 21 -20.18 -12.37 -21.34
N ARG A 22 -21.12 -12.00 -20.45
CA ARG A 22 -20.96 -11.92 -18.98
C ARG A 22 -20.66 -13.23 -18.26
N THR A 23 -20.30 -14.31 -18.96
CA THR A 23 -20.26 -15.67 -18.39
C THR A 23 -18.95 -16.44 -18.63
N ALA A 24 -17.95 -15.90 -19.31
CA ALA A 24 -16.68 -16.62 -19.49
C ALA A 24 -15.47 -15.68 -19.43
N TRP A 25 -15.05 -15.32 -18.21
CA TRP A 25 -13.72 -14.76 -17.98
C TRP A 25 -12.72 -15.90 -17.75
N PRO A 26 -11.47 -15.76 -18.22
CA PRO A 26 -10.49 -16.84 -18.08
C PRO A 26 -10.15 -17.08 -16.61
N PRO A 27 -9.69 -18.29 -16.24
CA PRO A 27 -9.37 -18.66 -14.86
C PRO A 27 -8.43 -17.64 -14.20
N ALA A 28 -8.53 -17.44 -12.88
CA ALA A 28 -7.71 -16.47 -12.13
C ALA A 28 -6.19 -16.56 -12.45
N ALA A 29 -5.69 -17.76 -12.78
CA ALA A 29 -4.33 -18.00 -13.24
C ALA A 29 -3.95 -17.27 -14.54
N VAL A 30 -4.89 -17.13 -15.49
CA VAL A 30 -4.69 -16.39 -16.75
C VAL A 30 -4.64 -14.89 -16.48
N MET A 31 -5.48 -14.38 -15.57
CA MET A 31 -5.43 -12.98 -15.15
C MET A 31 -4.11 -12.67 -14.45
N THR A 32 -3.68 -13.50 -13.50
CA THR A 32 -2.37 -13.36 -12.83
C THR A 32 -1.20 -13.51 -13.81
N SER A 33 -1.28 -14.39 -14.81
CA SER A 33 -0.26 -14.56 -15.86
C SER A 33 -0.19 -13.37 -16.81
N LEU A 34 -1.34 -12.84 -17.27
CA LEU A 34 -1.41 -11.63 -18.07
C LEU A 34 -0.85 -10.42 -17.30
N TRP A 35 -1.12 -10.33 -16.01
CA TRP A 35 -0.55 -9.31 -15.14
C TRP A 35 0.94 -9.53 -14.84
N ARG A 36 1.40 -10.76 -14.61
CA ARG A 36 2.84 -11.06 -14.43
C ARG A 36 3.61 -10.75 -15.71
N THR A 37 3.07 -11.06 -16.89
CA THR A 37 3.68 -10.71 -18.18
C THR A 37 3.68 -9.20 -18.39
N ALA A 38 2.60 -8.50 -18.05
CA ALA A 38 2.58 -7.03 -18.06
C ALA A 38 3.59 -6.42 -17.06
N CYS A 39 3.76 -7.00 -15.87
CA CYS A 39 4.71 -6.56 -14.84
C CYS A 39 6.17 -6.90 -15.16
N VAL A 40 6.49 -8.07 -15.72
CA VAL A 40 7.85 -8.50 -16.08
C VAL A 40 8.41 -7.61 -17.21
N SER A 41 7.56 -7.16 -18.13
CA SER A 41 7.93 -6.11 -19.09
C SER A 41 8.06 -4.70 -18.48
N CYS A 42 7.59 -4.49 -17.25
CA CYS A 42 7.59 -3.19 -16.56
C CYS A 42 8.66 -3.05 -15.46
N THR A 43 9.29 -4.13 -14.99
CA THR A 43 10.37 -4.09 -13.99
C THR A 43 11.76 -3.91 -14.58
N THR A 44 11.97 -4.21 -15.86
CA THR A 44 13.28 -4.14 -16.53
C THR A 44 13.59 -2.77 -17.16
N SER A 45 12.76 -1.74 -16.94
CA SER A 45 13.01 -0.40 -17.49
C SER A 45 12.34 0.70 -16.64
N PRO A 46 13.10 1.46 -15.83
CA PRO A 46 12.59 2.61 -15.06
C PRO A 46 11.94 3.70 -15.94
N THR A 47 12.25 3.71 -17.23
CA THR A 47 11.71 4.64 -18.23
C THR A 47 10.43 4.12 -18.92
N ALA A 48 10.07 2.83 -18.78
CA ALA A 48 8.93 2.21 -19.46
C ALA A 48 7.57 2.39 -18.74
N TRP A 49 7.54 3.05 -17.59
CA TRP A 49 6.29 3.54 -16.98
C TRP A 49 5.77 4.81 -17.63
N THR A 50 6.63 5.55 -18.33
CA THR A 50 6.19 6.78 -18.99
C THR A 50 5.12 6.53 -20.07
N PRO A 51 5.13 5.47 -20.91
CA PRO A 51 4.16 5.34 -22.01
C PRO A 51 2.80 4.70 -21.66
N ARG A 52 2.61 4.12 -20.46
CA ARG A 52 1.37 3.35 -20.13
C ARG A 52 0.47 3.95 -19.04
N CYS A 53 0.87 5.07 -18.44
CA CYS A 53 -0.06 5.90 -17.66
C CYS A 53 -1.03 6.60 -18.62
N PRO A 54 -2.33 6.67 -18.30
CA PRO A 54 -3.27 7.53 -19.03
C PRO A 54 -2.71 8.95 -19.16
N PRO A 55 -2.86 9.62 -20.32
CA PRO A 55 -2.35 10.97 -20.54
C PRO A 55 -2.77 11.95 -19.44
N ALA A 56 -4.00 11.81 -18.92
CA ALA A 56 -4.53 12.60 -17.82
C ALA A 56 -3.70 12.46 -16.53
N ASN A 57 -3.27 11.25 -16.17
CA ASN A 57 -2.43 11.01 -14.99
C ASN A 57 -1.02 11.57 -15.20
N ARG A 58 -0.48 11.48 -16.42
CA ARG A 58 0.82 12.08 -16.73
C ARG A 58 0.76 13.61 -16.64
N GLN A 59 -0.32 14.22 -17.13
CA GLN A 59 -0.55 15.66 -17.04
C GLN A 59 -0.75 16.11 -15.59
N LEU A 60 -1.53 15.36 -14.79
CA LEU A 60 -1.70 15.61 -13.37
C LEU A 60 -0.38 15.46 -12.60
N GLU A 61 0.44 14.47 -12.94
CA GLU A 61 1.76 14.29 -12.32
C GLU A 61 2.74 15.40 -12.71
N TYR A 62 2.67 15.90 -13.95
CA TYR A 62 3.45 17.05 -14.42
C TYR A 62 2.99 18.34 -13.71
N ASN A 63 1.68 18.58 -13.66
CA ASN A 63 1.09 19.74 -12.99
C ASN A 63 1.35 19.72 -11.48
N ALA A 64 1.26 18.56 -10.82
CA ALA A 64 1.57 18.40 -9.40
C ALA A 64 3.06 18.61 -9.09
N ARG A 65 3.95 18.17 -9.99
CA ARG A 65 5.39 18.48 -9.89
C ARG A 65 5.63 19.98 -10.03
N ASN A 66 5.04 20.63 -11.03
CA ASN A 66 5.19 22.07 -11.27
C ASN A 66 4.62 22.93 -10.13
N ALA A 67 3.49 22.54 -9.52
CA ALA A 67 2.93 23.21 -8.34
C ALA A 67 3.84 23.11 -7.10
N TYR A 68 4.64 22.05 -7.01
CA TYR A 68 5.69 21.93 -5.99
C TYR A 68 6.90 22.82 -6.31
N THR A 69 7.27 22.95 -7.60
CA THR A 69 8.40 23.79 -8.03
C THR A 69 8.10 25.28 -7.93
N GLU A 70 6.88 25.73 -8.25
CA GLU A 70 6.48 27.14 -8.16
C GLU A 70 6.48 27.67 -6.72
N LYS A 71 6.22 26.81 -5.72
CA LYS A 71 6.37 27.17 -4.30
C LYS A 71 7.82 27.34 -3.85
N SER A 72 8.78 26.92 -4.66
CA SER A 72 10.22 27.07 -4.38
C SER A 72 10.89 28.18 -5.20
N SER A 73 10.17 28.85 -6.11
CA SER A 73 10.71 29.92 -6.97
C SER A 73 10.04 31.28 -6.71
N THR A 74 10.02 31.74 -5.47
CA THR A 74 9.88 33.18 -5.20
C THR A 74 10.76 33.53 -4.01
N GLY A 75 11.87 34.21 -4.30
CA GLY A 75 12.90 34.57 -3.34
C GLY A 75 12.52 35.76 -2.45
N CYS A 76 13.09 35.71 -1.24
CA CYS A 76 13.47 36.80 -0.32
C CYS A 76 12.42 37.84 0.16
N PHE A 77 12.26 37.86 1.50
CA PHE A 77 11.58 38.83 2.38
C PHE A 77 10.04 38.85 2.40
N SER A 78 9.46 38.17 3.41
CA SER A 78 8.36 38.70 4.25
C SER A 78 7.99 37.72 5.38
N ASN A 79 8.17 38.15 6.63
CA ASN A 79 7.57 37.52 7.81
C ASN A 79 6.07 37.82 7.85
N LYS A 80 5.21 36.83 7.59
CA LYS A 80 3.84 36.77 8.12
C LYS A 80 3.46 35.32 8.41
N SER A 81 3.22 35.05 9.69
CA SER A 81 2.52 33.88 10.17
C SER A 81 1.12 33.83 9.58
N ASP A 82 0.82 32.89 8.70
CA ASP A 82 -0.56 32.54 8.36
C ASP A 82 -0.72 31.03 8.19
N LYS A 83 -1.41 30.46 9.18
CA LYS A 83 -2.20 29.23 9.25
C LYS A 83 -1.88 28.13 8.21
N MET A 84 -1.51 26.96 8.75
CA MET A 84 -1.57 25.65 8.09
C MET A 84 -2.80 25.54 7.18
N MET A 85 -2.59 25.76 5.88
CA MET A 85 -3.61 25.50 4.87
C MET A 85 -3.82 23.98 4.81
N ASN A 86 -5.00 23.60 5.27
CA ASN A 86 -5.66 22.32 5.08
C ASN A 86 -5.24 21.65 3.77
N ASN A 87 -4.40 20.62 3.86
CA ASN A 87 -4.06 19.75 2.73
C ASN A 87 -5.30 18.92 2.36
N ASN A 88 -6.24 19.55 1.67
CA ASN A 88 -7.26 18.85 0.91
C ASN A 88 -6.53 18.12 -0.25
N TYR A 89 -6.11 16.88 0.02
CA TYR A 89 -5.66 15.93 -1.01
C TYR A 89 -6.87 15.43 -1.82
N ASP A 90 -7.70 16.34 -2.33
CA ASP A 90 -8.69 16.05 -3.36
C ASP A 90 -7.94 16.04 -4.69
N CYS A 91 -7.15 14.99 -4.93
CA CYS A 91 -6.76 14.66 -6.29
C CYS A 91 -7.99 14.02 -6.93
N PRO A 92 -8.66 14.67 -7.90
CA PRO A 92 -9.85 14.11 -8.51
C PRO A 92 -9.51 12.72 -9.04
N LEU A 93 -10.41 11.77 -8.83
CA LEU A 93 -10.29 10.47 -9.47
C LEU A 93 -10.09 10.71 -10.97
N PRO A 94 -9.08 10.07 -11.61
CA PRO A 94 -8.86 10.23 -13.04
C PRO A 94 -10.15 9.96 -13.80
N GLU A 95 -10.47 10.81 -14.78
CA GLU A 95 -11.63 10.57 -15.64
C GLU A 95 -11.51 9.18 -16.28
N GLU A 96 -12.51 8.33 -16.03
CA GLU A 96 -12.55 6.97 -16.54
C GLU A 96 -12.98 6.99 -18.01
N GLU A 97 -12.25 6.28 -18.87
CA GLU A 97 -12.67 6.07 -20.25
C GLU A 97 -14.02 5.33 -20.28
N THR A 98 -15.04 5.94 -20.88
CA THR A 98 -16.40 5.35 -20.94
C THR A 98 -16.44 4.02 -21.73
N ASN A 99 -15.47 3.79 -22.61
CA ASN A 99 -15.34 2.57 -23.38
C ASN A 99 -13.87 2.10 -23.43
N PRO A 100 -13.39 1.44 -22.36
CA PRO A 100 -11.99 1.04 -22.28
C PRO A 100 -11.64 0.00 -23.35
N LYS A 101 -10.43 0.10 -23.91
CA LYS A 101 -9.93 -0.77 -24.97
C LYS A 101 -8.58 -1.36 -24.58
N GLY A 102 -8.41 -2.65 -24.87
CA GLY A 102 -7.16 -3.37 -24.62
C GLY A 102 -6.70 -3.27 -23.17
N SER A 103 -5.51 -2.69 -22.94
CA SER A 103 -4.92 -2.58 -21.60
C SER A 103 -5.59 -1.55 -20.68
N SER A 104 -6.50 -0.68 -21.16
CA SER A 104 -7.17 0.26 -20.26
C SER A 104 -8.18 -0.41 -19.31
N TRP A 105 -8.63 -1.63 -19.63
CA TRP A 105 -9.41 -2.48 -18.73
C TRP A 105 -8.69 -2.79 -17.40
N LEU A 106 -7.36 -2.84 -17.43
CA LEU A 106 -6.56 -3.24 -16.29
C LEU A 106 -6.70 -2.31 -15.08
N TYR A 107 -6.97 -1.02 -15.33
CA TYR A 107 -7.15 0.00 -14.29
C TYR A 107 -8.56 0.63 -14.29
N HIS A 108 -9.52 0.00 -14.98
CA HIS A 108 -10.91 0.46 -15.04
C HIS A 108 -11.71 0.01 -13.80
N SER A 109 -12.68 0.82 -13.38
CA SER A 109 -13.52 0.57 -12.21
C SER A 109 -14.29 -0.75 -12.28
N ASP A 110 -14.75 -1.16 -13.46
CA ASP A 110 -15.45 -2.43 -13.64
C ASP A 110 -14.57 -3.66 -13.37
N ALA A 111 -13.29 -3.60 -13.71
CA ALA A 111 -12.34 -4.67 -13.39
C ALA A 111 -12.11 -4.74 -11.88
N ILE A 112 -11.90 -3.59 -11.23
CA ILE A 112 -11.75 -3.48 -9.78
C ILE A 112 -13.00 -4.02 -9.05
N ARG A 113 -14.20 -3.62 -9.49
CA ARG A 113 -15.47 -4.12 -8.97
C ARG A 113 -15.59 -5.62 -9.12
N THR A 114 -15.14 -6.17 -10.25
CA THR A 114 -15.12 -7.63 -10.48
C THR A 114 -14.19 -8.34 -9.50
N TYR A 115 -12.96 -7.84 -9.29
CA TYR A 115 -12.04 -8.42 -8.30
C TYR A 115 -12.62 -8.35 -6.87
N LEU A 116 -13.23 -7.23 -6.49
CA LEU A 116 -13.86 -7.06 -5.18
C LEU A 116 -15.08 -7.98 -5.00
N ASN A 117 -15.89 -8.16 -6.04
CA ASN A 117 -17.01 -9.09 -6.02
C ASN A 117 -16.57 -10.55 -5.88
N LEU A 118 -15.52 -10.95 -6.61
CA LEU A 118 -14.91 -12.27 -6.48
C LEU A 118 -14.35 -12.49 -5.08
N MET A 119 -13.67 -11.48 -4.52
CA MET A 119 -13.16 -11.51 -3.15
C MET A 119 -14.28 -11.67 -2.11
N GLY A 120 -15.45 -11.08 -2.36
CA GLY A 120 -16.60 -11.18 -1.47
C GLY A 120 -17.38 -12.50 -1.55
N LYS A 121 -17.24 -13.28 -2.64
CA LYS A 121 -18.06 -14.47 -2.92
C LYS A 121 -17.27 -15.77 -2.99
N SER A 122 -16.00 -15.72 -3.35
CA SER A 122 -15.18 -16.91 -3.55
C SER A 122 -14.73 -17.52 -2.22
N LYS A 123 -14.74 -18.86 -2.16
CA LYS A 123 -14.15 -19.65 -1.07
C LYS A 123 -12.79 -20.25 -1.45
N LYS A 124 -12.30 -19.99 -2.67
CA LYS A 124 -11.03 -20.54 -3.18
C LYS A 124 -9.90 -19.58 -2.89
N ASP A 125 -8.93 -20.00 -2.07
CA ASP A 125 -7.76 -19.19 -1.70
C ASP A 125 -7.00 -18.66 -2.92
N ALA A 126 -6.79 -19.49 -3.94
CA ALA A 126 -6.11 -19.07 -5.17
C ALA A 126 -6.83 -17.91 -5.89
N THR A 127 -8.17 -17.85 -5.83
CA THR A 127 -8.93 -16.73 -6.39
C THR A 127 -8.81 -15.49 -5.52
N LEU A 128 -8.86 -15.64 -4.19
CA LEU A 128 -8.70 -14.53 -3.25
C LEU A 128 -7.30 -13.91 -3.37
N GLU A 129 -6.26 -14.74 -3.42
CA GLU A 129 -4.87 -14.32 -3.61
C GLU A 129 -4.69 -13.62 -4.97
N ALA A 130 -5.23 -14.18 -6.05
CA ALA A 130 -5.14 -13.57 -7.38
C ALA A 130 -5.82 -12.19 -7.44
N CYS A 131 -7.01 -12.05 -6.85
CA CYS A 131 -7.73 -10.78 -6.80
C CYS A 131 -6.97 -9.75 -5.95
N ALA A 132 -6.50 -10.15 -4.76
CA ALA A 132 -5.72 -9.28 -3.89
C ALA A 132 -4.40 -8.86 -4.53
N GLY A 133 -3.69 -9.78 -5.18
CA GLY A 133 -2.43 -9.51 -5.90
C GLY A 133 -2.61 -8.58 -7.09
N ALA A 134 -3.70 -8.71 -7.85
CA ALA A 134 -4.01 -7.78 -8.94
C ALA A 134 -4.20 -6.33 -8.41
N LEU A 135 -4.99 -6.16 -7.34
CA LEU A 135 -5.19 -4.86 -6.70
C LEU A 135 -3.90 -4.34 -6.03
N GLN A 136 -3.07 -5.22 -5.47
CA GLN A 136 -1.78 -4.87 -4.89
C GLN A 136 -0.86 -4.26 -5.95
N ASN A 137 -0.81 -4.86 -7.15
CA ASN A 137 0.00 -4.35 -8.26
C ASN A 137 -0.49 -2.98 -8.75
N LEU A 138 -1.81 -2.80 -8.88
CA LEU A 138 -2.40 -1.50 -9.23
C LEU A 138 -2.05 -0.39 -8.24
N THR A 139 -1.88 -0.75 -6.97
CA THR A 139 -1.56 0.19 -5.89
C THR A 139 -0.06 0.27 -5.58
N ALA A 140 0.81 -0.47 -6.27
CA ALA A 140 2.22 -0.62 -5.89
C ALA A 140 3.06 0.65 -6.12
N SER A 141 2.80 1.40 -7.21
CA SER A 141 3.56 2.60 -7.55
C SER A 141 3.48 3.67 -6.44
N LYS A 142 4.44 4.59 -6.39
CA LYS A 142 4.48 5.69 -5.40
C LYS A 142 3.95 7.01 -5.96
N GLY A 143 3.19 6.97 -7.05
CA GLY A 143 2.71 8.13 -7.82
C GLY A 143 1.20 8.36 -7.74
N LEU A 144 0.71 9.31 -8.55
CA LEU A 144 -0.72 9.68 -8.56
C LEU A 144 -1.61 8.52 -9.00
N MET A 145 -1.10 7.64 -9.88
CA MET A 145 -1.85 6.44 -10.29
C MET A 145 -2.17 5.53 -9.11
N SER A 146 -1.22 5.29 -8.19
CA SER A 146 -1.50 4.50 -6.99
C SER A 146 -2.50 5.18 -6.06
N SER A 147 -2.42 6.51 -5.92
CA SER A 147 -3.42 7.27 -5.16
C SER A 147 -4.81 7.13 -5.76
N GLY A 148 -4.96 7.36 -7.07
CA GLY A 148 -6.23 7.22 -7.79
C GLY A 148 -6.79 5.80 -7.72
N MET A 149 -5.96 4.77 -7.93
CA MET A 149 -6.40 3.37 -7.79
C MET A 149 -6.81 3.04 -6.36
N SER A 150 -6.07 3.52 -5.36
CA SER A 150 -6.40 3.27 -3.95
C SER A 150 -7.72 3.95 -3.56
N GLN A 151 -7.96 5.18 -4.03
CA GLN A 151 -9.24 5.88 -3.86
C GLN A 151 -10.39 5.17 -4.59
N LEU A 152 -10.16 4.69 -5.81
CA LEU A 152 -11.15 3.93 -6.57
C LEU A 152 -11.57 2.65 -5.83
N ILE A 153 -10.60 1.89 -5.32
CA ILE A 153 -10.83 0.68 -4.53
C ILE A 153 -11.54 1.00 -3.21
N GLY A 154 -11.01 1.97 -2.45
CA GLY A 154 -11.41 2.21 -1.05
C GLY A 154 -12.65 3.08 -0.87
N LEU A 155 -12.83 4.09 -1.73
CA LEU A 155 -13.89 5.10 -1.60
C LEU A 155 -15.03 4.86 -2.60
N LYS A 156 -14.72 4.75 -3.89
CA LYS A 156 -15.73 4.59 -4.94
C LYS A 156 -16.36 3.20 -4.92
N GLU A 157 -15.55 2.14 -4.93
CA GLU A 157 -16.04 0.75 -4.92
C GLU A 157 -16.22 0.18 -3.49
N LYS A 158 -15.89 0.97 -2.45
CA LYS A 158 -16.04 0.60 -1.02
C LYS A 158 -15.50 -0.79 -0.68
N GLY A 159 -14.35 -1.16 -1.25
CA GLY A 159 -13.79 -2.52 -1.19
C GLY A 159 -13.05 -2.90 0.09
N LEU A 160 -12.87 -1.96 1.02
CA LEU A 160 -12.10 -2.18 2.25
C LEU A 160 -12.62 -3.35 3.12
N PRO A 161 -13.93 -3.58 3.31
CA PRO A 161 -14.42 -4.72 4.09
C PRO A 161 -13.99 -6.07 3.47
N GLN A 162 -14.06 -6.20 2.15
CA GLN A 162 -13.65 -7.41 1.44
C GLN A 162 -12.16 -7.67 1.62
N ILE A 163 -11.34 -6.62 1.51
CA ILE A 163 -9.88 -6.70 1.65
C ILE A 163 -9.48 -7.01 3.09
N ALA A 164 -10.09 -6.35 4.07
CA ALA A 164 -9.81 -6.56 5.50
C ALA A 164 -10.13 -7.99 5.94
N ARG A 165 -11.20 -8.60 5.42
CA ARG A 165 -11.53 -10.01 5.68
C ARG A 165 -10.45 -11.00 5.24
N LEU A 166 -9.61 -10.66 4.27
CA LEU A 166 -8.49 -11.53 3.87
C LEU A 166 -7.49 -11.75 5.01
N LEU A 167 -7.37 -10.80 5.96
CA LEU A 167 -6.49 -10.91 7.13
C LEU A 167 -6.99 -11.95 8.15
N GLN A 168 -8.21 -12.47 7.97
CA GLN A 168 -8.80 -13.52 8.79
C GLN A 168 -8.68 -14.91 8.16
N SER A 169 -8.09 -15.01 6.96
CA SER A 169 -7.93 -16.30 6.28
C SER A 169 -6.98 -17.23 7.05
N GLY A 170 -7.27 -18.53 7.02
CA GLY A 170 -6.35 -19.57 7.49
C GLY A 170 -5.16 -19.79 6.55
N ASN A 171 -5.18 -19.20 5.36
CA ASN A 171 -4.11 -19.32 4.38
C ASN A 171 -3.17 -18.09 4.40
N SER A 172 -1.91 -18.32 4.76
CA SER A 172 -0.91 -17.26 4.89
C SER A 172 -0.63 -16.51 3.58
N ASP A 173 -0.81 -17.14 2.41
CA ASP A 173 -0.61 -16.51 1.11
C ASP A 173 -1.69 -15.45 0.80
N VAL A 174 -2.92 -15.75 1.22
CA VAL A 174 -4.07 -14.83 1.14
C VAL A 174 -3.87 -13.65 2.11
N VAL A 175 -3.46 -13.94 3.35
CA VAL A 175 -3.17 -12.91 4.36
C VAL A 175 -2.05 -11.99 3.89
N ARG A 176 -0.96 -12.54 3.34
CA ARG A 176 0.17 -11.79 2.77
C ARG A 176 -0.29 -10.81 1.70
N SER A 177 -1.11 -11.28 0.76
CA SER A 177 -1.61 -10.45 -0.35
C SER A 177 -2.54 -9.34 0.13
N GLY A 178 -3.44 -9.65 1.07
CA GLY A 178 -4.32 -8.67 1.70
C GLY A 178 -3.56 -7.60 2.50
N ALA A 179 -2.62 -8.03 3.36
CA ALA A 179 -1.80 -7.13 4.17
C ALA A 179 -0.95 -6.19 3.30
N SER A 180 -0.38 -6.72 2.22
CA SER A 180 0.44 -5.92 1.31
C SER A 180 -0.37 -4.90 0.51
N LEU A 181 -1.57 -5.27 0.06
CA LEU A 181 -2.52 -4.33 -0.56
C LEU A 181 -2.91 -3.19 0.39
N LEU A 182 -3.28 -3.53 1.64
CA LEU A 182 -3.61 -2.53 2.66
C LEU A 182 -2.43 -1.62 2.99
N SER A 183 -1.21 -2.17 3.06
CA SER A 183 0.00 -1.38 3.23
C SER A 183 0.19 -0.38 2.10
N ASN A 184 -0.01 -0.78 0.84
CA ASN A 184 0.07 0.14 -0.30
C ASN A 184 -0.96 1.27 -0.24
N MET A 185 -2.22 0.93 0.06
CA MET A 185 -3.33 1.88 0.18
C MET A 185 -3.15 2.85 1.34
N SER A 186 -2.61 2.37 2.48
CA SER A 186 -2.39 3.19 3.68
C SER A 186 -1.41 4.34 3.48
N ARG A 187 -0.61 4.33 2.40
CA ARG A 187 0.31 5.43 2.07
C ARG A 187 -0.41 6.73 1.70
N HIS A 188 -1.71 6.66 1.40
CA HIS A 188 -2.50 7.78 0.90
C HIS A 188 -3.42 8.36 1.98
N PRO A 189 -3.16 9.60 2.47
CA PRO A 189 -3.91 10.21 3.59
C PRO A 189 -5.42 10.28 3.39
N VAL A 190 -5.88 10.45 2.15
CA VAL A 190 -7.30 10.49 1.77
C VAL A 190 -8.08 9.23 2.20
N LEU A 191 -7.40 8.09 2.34
CA LEU A 191 -8.00 6.83 2.78
C LEU A 191 -7.98 6.64 4.30
N HIS A 192 -7.20 7.42 5.04
CA HIS A 192 -6.91 7.11 6.44
C HIS A 192 -8.17 7.07 7.30
N ARG A 193 -9.11 8.00 7.10
CA ARG A 193 -10.38 8.03 7.86
C ARG A 193 -11.19 6.76 7.66
N VAL A 194 -11.37 6.30 6.42
CA VAL A 194 -12.16 5.09 6.13
C VAL A 194 -11.41 3.81 6.55
N MET A 195 -10.09 3.77 6.35
CA MET A 195 -9.26 2.64 6.78
C MET A 195 -9.14 2.53 8.30
N GLY A 196 -9.13 3.66 9.01
CA GLY A 196 -9.10 3.69 10.48
C GLY A 196 -10.25 2.89 11.09
N ASN A 197 -11.45 3.04 10.54
CA ASN A 197 -12.64 2.36 11.04
C ASN A 197 -12.74 0.89 10.60
N GLN A 198 -12.24 0.54 9.41
CA GLN A 198 -12.52 -0.78 8.79
C GLN A 198 -11.31 -1.72 8.77
N VAL A 199 -10.09 -1.19 8.86
CA VAL A 199 -8.83 -1.93 8.65
C VAL A 199 -7.99 -1.98 9.93
N PHE A 200 -7.94 -0.88 10.69
CA PHE A 200 -7.10 -0.80 11.90
C PHE A 200 -7.35 -1.95 12.90
N PRO A 201 -8.60 -2.35 13.21
CA PRO A 201 -8.86 -3.47 14.12
C PRO A 201 -8.24 -4.79 13.63
N GLU A 202 -8.34 -5.07 12.34
CA GLU A 202 -7.85 -6.33 11.76
C GLU A 202 -6.33 -6.40 11.70
N VAL A 203 -5.68 -5.28 11.37
CA VAL A 203 -4.22 -5.23 11.30
C VAL A 203 -3.59 -5.29 12.70
N THR A 204 -4.19 -4.64 13.69
CA THR A 204 -3.73 -4.73 15.09
C THR A 204 -3.95 -6.12 15.68
N ARG A 205 -5.06 -6.79 15.36
CA ARG A 205 -5.28 -8.21 15.67
C ARG A 205 -4.18 -9.10 15.08
N LEU A 206 -3.76 -8.81 13.83
CA LEU A 206 -2.69 -9.54 13.15
C LEU A 206 -1.36 -9.39 13.90
N LEU A 207 -0.98 -8.17 14.31
CA LEU A 207 0.23 -7.91 15.12
C LEU A 207 0.15 -8.50 16.54
N THR A 208 -1.05 -8.74 17.05
CA THR A 208 -1.26 -9.38 18.35
C THR A 208 -1.19 -10.91 18.28
N SER A 209 -1.56 -11.51 17.15
CA SER A 209 -1.77 -12.96 17.06
C SER A 209 -0.69 -13.69 16.24
N HIS A 210 0.00 -13.02 15.32
CA HIS A 210 1.04 -13.65 14.50
C HIS A 210 2.38 -13.71 15.23
N THR A 211 2.83 -14.93 15.52
CA THR A 211 4.07 -15.18 16.29
C THR A 211 5.32 -15.39 15.43
N GLY A 212 5.28 -15.15 14.10
CA GLY A 212 6.49 -15.28 13.27
C GLY A 212 6.74 -16.67 12.67
N ASN A 213 5.85 -17.65 12.86
CA ASN A 213 6.15 -19.07 12.61
C ASN A 213 5.79 -19.58 11.20
N THR A 214 5.43 -18.71 10.26
CA THR A 214 5.08 -19.08 8.88
C THR A 214 6.06 -18.47 7.88
N SER A 215 6.25 -19.12 6.73
CA SER A 215 7.18 -18.64 5.67
C SER A 215 6.88 -17.22 5.18
N ASN A 216 5.61 -16.81 5.21
CA ASN A 216 5.16 -15.47 4.83
C ASN A 216 5.11 -14.47 5.98
N SER A 217 5.43 -14.89 7.22
CA SER A 217 5.18 -14.06 8.40
C SER A 217 5.97 -12.75 8.39
N GLU A 218 7.18 -12.75 7.81
CA GLU A 218 7.99 -11.55 7.70
C GLU A 218 7.31 -10.46 6.85
N ASP A 219 6.78 -10.84 5.68
CA ASP A 219 6.09 -9.92 4.78
C ASP A 219 4.75 -9.42 5.36
N ILE A 220 4.02 -10.32 6.02
CA ILE A 220 2.76 -10.01 6.68
C ILE A 220 2.98 -8.99 7.80
N LEU A 221 3.92 -9.27 8.71
CA LEU A 221 4.21 -8.41 9.86
C LEU A 221 4.80 -7.08 9.42
N SER A 222 5.69 -7.07 8.42
CA SER A 222 6.23 -5.83 7.84
C SER A 222 5.11 -4.93 7.28
N SER A 223 4.21 -5.51 6.47
CA SER A 223 3.08 -4.78 5.87
C SER A 223 2.09 -4.28 6.92
N ALA A 224 1.84 -5.08 7.96
CA ALA A 224 0.99 -4.70 9.08
C ALA A 224 1.59 -3.52 9.87
N CYS A 225 2.88 -3.57 10.20
CA CYS A 225 3.59 -2.48 10.86
C CYS A 225 3.52 -1.17 10.06
N TYR A 226 3.78 -1.21 8.75
CA TYR A 226 3.66 -0.02 7.89
C TYR A 226 2.23 0.52 7.81
N THR A 227 1.23 -0.36 7.74
CA THR A 227 -0.18 0.04 7.72
C THR A 227 -0.56 0.77 9.02
N VAL A 228 -0.24 0.18 10.18
CA VAL A 228 -0.51 0.80 11.49
C VAL A 228 0.19 2.14 11.58
N ARG A 229 1.49 2.18 11.24
CA ARG A 229 2.32 3.40 11.27
C ARG A 229 1.68 4.55 10.48
N ASN A 230 1.20 4.29 9.26
CA ASN A 230 0.57 5.31 8.43
C ASN A 230 -0.77 5.80 9.01
N LEU A 231 -1.59 4.89 9.53
CA LEU A 231 -2.91 5.22 10.06
C LEU A 231 -2.84 5.93 11.42
N MET A 232 -1.89 5.55 12.29
CA MET A 232 -1.70 6.19 13.59
C MET A 232 -1.16 7.61 13.48
N ALA A 233 -0.38 7.90 12.42
CA ALA A 233 0.18 9.23 12.20
C ALA A 233 -0.90 10.28 11.93
N SER A 234 -2.01 9.89 11.31
CA SER A 234 -3.15 10.78 11.06
C SER A 234 -4.24 10.72 12.15
N GLN A 235 -4.36 9.60 12.86
CA GLN A 235 -5.43 9.36 13.84
C GLN A 235 -4.90 8.75 15.16
N PRO A 236 -4.04 9.47 15.91
CA PRO A 236 -3.40 8.93 17.12
C PRO A 236 -4.39 8.57 18.24
N GLN A 237 -5.47 9.34 18.39
CA GLN A 237 -6.51 9.06 19.41
C GLN A 237 -7.27 7.77 19.14
N MET A 238 -7.59 7.49 17.87
CA MET A 238 -8.21 6.23 17.48
C MET A 238 -7.21 5.07 17.64
N ALA A 239 -5.98 5.25 17.18
CA ALA A 239 -4.92 4.25 17.28
C ALA A 239 -4.68 3.79 18.74
N LYS A 240 -4.71 4.73 19.69
CA LYS A 240 -4.56 4.46 21.12
C LYS A 240 -5.52 3.39 21.64
N GLN A 241 -6.73 3.29 21.09
CA GLN A 241 -7.76 2.35 21.55
C GLN A 241 -7.44 0.90 21.19
N TYR A 242 -6.58 0.67 20.19
CA TYR A 242 -6.26 -0.67 19.70
C TYR A 242 -4.89 -1.18 20.18
N PHE A 243 -4.06 -0.32 20.78
CA PHE A 243 -2.76 -0.72 21.32
C PHE A 243 -2.91 -1.37 22.69
N SER A 244 -3.07 -2.69 22.67
CA SER A 244 -3.05 -3.54 23.86
C SER A 244 -1.61 -3.84 24.33
N SER A 245 -1.46 -4.19 25.61
CA SER A 245 -0.19 -4.63 26.19
C SER A 245 0.43 -5.81 25.41
N SER A 246 -0.39 -6.78 25.01
CA SER A 246 0.05 -7.93 24.22
C SER A 246 0.59 -7.54 22.85
N MET A 247 -0.09 -6.61 22.16
CA MET A 247 0.37 -6.12 20.86
C MET A 247 1.73 -5.42 20.98
N VAL A 248 1.88 -4.53 21.96
CA VAL A 248 3.15 -3.80 22.18
C VAL A 248 4.28 -4.77 22.51
N ASN A 249 4.04 -5.76 23.37
CA ASN A 249 5.03 -6.79 23.70
C ASN A 249 5.45 -7.61 22.49
N ASN A 250 4.52 -7.98 21.62
CA ASN A 250 4.84 -8.68 20.38
C ASN A 250 5.69 -7.82 19.43
N ILE A 251 5.39 -6.53 19.30
CA ILE A 251 6.19 -5.61 18.48
C ILE A 251 7.62 -5.50 19.05
N ILE A 252 7.77 -5.41 20.37
CA ILE A 252 9.10 -5.38 21.01
C ILE A 252 9.88 -6.67 20.74
N ASN A 253 9.22 -7.83 20.85
CA ASN A 253 9.85 -9.12 20.54
C ASN A 253 10.24 -9.19 19.06
N LEU A 254 9.40 -8.65 18.17
CA LEU A 254 9.67 -8.57 16.74
C LEU A 254 10.89 -7.68 16.44
N CYS A 255 11.08 -6.57 17.15
CA CYS A 255 12.29 -5.73 17.01
C CYS A 255 13.59 -6.47 17.30
N ARG A 256 13.54 -7.51 18.16
CA ARG A 256 14.68 -8.35 18.55
C ARG A 256 14.85 -9.59 17.68
N SER A 257 13.89 -9.90 16.81
CA SER A 257 13.95 -11.07 15.95
C SER A 257 15.10 -10.95 14.93
N SER A 258 16.03 -11.90 14.96
CA SER A 258 17.08 -12.04 13.95
C SER A 258 16.63 -12.83 12.72
N THR A 259 15.54 -13.59 12.83
CA THR A 259 15.02 -14.46 11.76
C THR A 259 14.11 -13.72 10.78
N SER A 260 13.69 -12.49 11.09
CA SER A 260 12.80 -11.69 10.25
C SER A 260 13.25 -10.22 10.20
N PRO A 261 14.42 -9.92 9.59
CA PRO A 261 15.04 -8.59 9.62
C PRO A 261 14.15 -7.48 9.06
N LYS A 262 13.35 -7.74 8.01
CA LYS A 262 12.43 -6.78 7.40
C LYS A 262 11.26 -6.44 8.33
N ALA A 263 10.71 -7.45 9.00
CA ALA A 263 9.64 -7.25 9.97
C ALA A 263 10.16 -6.55 11.24
N ALA A 264 11.36 -6.92 11.70
CA ALA A 264 12.04 -6.27 12.80
C ALA A 264 12.28 -4.78 12.52
N GLU A 265 12.71 -4.43 11.31
CA GLU A 265 12.89 -3.03 10.92
C GLU A 265 11.58 -2.25 10.89
N ALA A 266 10.52 -2.82 10.30
CA ALA A 266 9.21 -2.19 10.30
C ALA A 266 8.67 -1.98 11.73
N ALA A 267 8.91 -2.93 12.64
CA ALA A 267 8.55 -2.84 14.05
C ALA A 267 9.33 -1.73 14.77
N ARG A 268 10.65 -1.60 14.50
CA ARG A 268 11.48 -0.52 15.06
C ARG A 268 10.98 0.85 14.63
N LEU A 269 10.66 1.01 13.35
CA LEU A 269 10.08 2.26 12.82
C LEU A 269 8.73 2.56 13.46
N LEU A 270 7.87 1.55 13.64
CA LEU A 270 6.59 1.71 14.31
C LEU A 270 6.76 2.18 15.77
N LEU A 271 7.63 1.54 16.55
CA LEU A 271 7.89 1.95 17.94
C LEU A 271 8.47 3.36 18.04
N SER A 272 9.39 3.72 17.12
CA SER A 272 9.95 5.07 17.06
C SER A 272 8.87 6.13 16.81
N ASP A 273 7.97 5.88 15.86
CA ASP A 273 6.88 6.81 15.55
C ASP A 273 5.83 6.87 16.68
N MET A 274 5.54 5.74 17.35
CA MET A 274 4.72 5.71 18.56
C MET A 274 5.32 6.54 19.69
N TRP A 275 6.63 6.47 19.89
CA TRP A 275 7.30 7.30 20.89
C TRP A 275 7.36 8.77 20.49
N SER A 276 7.28 9.09 19.20
CA SER A 276 7.26 10.47 18.71
C SER A 276 5.92 11.17 18.98
N SER A 277 4.82 10.42 19.05
CA SER A 277 3.49 10.95 19.35
C SER A 277 3.27 11.09 20.85
N LYS A 278 3.00 12.31 21.33
CA LYS A 278 2.72 12.59 22.74
C LYS A 278 1.50 11.81 23.25
N GLU A 279 0.51 11.60 22.38
CA GLU A 279 -0.73 10.88 22.67
C GLU A 279 -0.49 9.39 22.90
N LEU A 280 0.49 8.82 22.20
CA LEU A 280 0.79 7.39 22.20
C LEU A 280 1.94 7.01 23.15
N GLN A 281 2.80 7.96 23.51
CA GLN A 281 3.85 7.76 24.53
C GLN A 281 3.27 7.19 25.84
N GLY A 282 2.08 7.62 26.24
CA GLY A 282 1.43 7.11 27.45
C GLY A 282 1.21 5.60 27.43
N VAL A 283 0.87 5.03 26.27
CA VAL A 283 0.71 3.58 26.10
C VAL A 283 2.04 2.87 26.29
N LEU A 284 3.12 3.38 25.68
CA LEU A 284 4.45 2.78 25.79
C LEU A 284 4.99 2.86 27.23
N ARG A 285 4.80 3.99 27.92
CA ARG A 285 5.22 4.16 29.32
C ARG A 285 4.47 3.23 30.27
N GLN A 286 3.18 2.98 30.03
CA GLN A 286 2.41 2.00 30.80
C GLN A 286 2.95 0.57 30.67
N GLN A 287 3.64 0.25 29.57
CA GLN A 287 4.34 -1.03 29.38
C GLN A 287 5.76 -1.03 29.96
N GLY A 288 6.17 0.03 30.67
CA GLY A 288 7.51 0.15 31.26
C GLY A 288 8.61 0.51 30.25
N LEU A 289 8.27 0.93 29.03
CA LEU A 289 9.28 1.39 28.06
C LEU A 289 9.75 2.80 28.41
N ASP A 290 11.06 2.95 28.49
CA ASP A 290 11.75 4.23 28.60
C ASP A 290 12.55 4.56 27.33
N ARG A 291 13.10 5.79 27.29
CA ARG A 291 13.86 6.29 26.14
C ARG A 291 15.14 5.48 25.88
N ASN A 292 15.75 4.89 26.91
CA ASN A 292 17.00 4.15 26.78
C ASN A 292 16.74 2.77 26.18
N MET A 293 15.68 2.08 26.64
CA MET A 293 15.22 0.82 26.09
C MET A 293 14.82 0.97 24.62
N LEU A 294 14.10 2.05 24.29
CA LEU A 294 13.78 2.38 22.89
C LEU A 294 15.02 2.72 22.07
N GLY A 295 15.99 3.46 22.63
CA GLY A 295 17.30 3.71 22.01
C GLY A 295 18.02 2.44 21.59
N SER A 296 17.99 1.41 22.43
CA SER A 296 18.55 0.09 22.14
C SER A 296 17.74 -0.67 21.08
N LEU A 297 16.41 -0.58 21.13
CA LEU A 297 15.52 -1.29 20.21
C LEU A 297 15.47 -0.67 18.81
N THR A 298 15.40 0.65 18.68
CA THR A 298 15.21 1.35 17.39
C THR A 298 16.51 1.82 16.75
N GLY A 299 17.65 1.57 17.40
CA GLY A 299 18.98 2.00 16.96
C GLY A 299 19.27 3.49 17.20
N PRO A 300 20.56 3.88 17.27
CA PRO A 300 21.00 5.23 17.63
C PRO A 300 20.64 6.33 16.62
N ASN A 301 20.27 5.96 15.37
CA ASN A 301 19.93 6.92 14.31
C ASN A 301 18.43 7.23 14.20
N SER A 302 17.54 6.43 14.79
CA SER A 302 16.08 6.71 14.73
C SER A 302 15.73 8.01 15.47
N PHE A 303 16.49 8.35 16.52
CA PHE A 303 16.28 9.58 17.30
C PHE A 303 16.97 10.84 16.75
N ARG A 304 17.77 10.75 15.68
CA ARG A 304 18.48 11.90 15.11
C ARG A 304 17.68 12.70 14.08
N ASN A 305 16.61 12.13 13.51
CA ASN A 305 15.73 12.85 12.59
C ASN A 305 14.73 13.80 13.30
N PHE A 306 14.86 13.97 14.62
CA PHE A 306 13.92 14.74 15.44
C PHE A 306 14.15 16.26 15.42
N THR A 307 15.27 16.75 14.87
CA THR A 307 15.62 18.19 14.92
C THR A 307 15.48 18.93 13.58
N SER A 308 15.10 18.28 12.47
CA SER A 308 15.01 18.95 11.15
C SER A 308 13.58 19.12 10.62
N ARG A 309 12.55 18.93 11.46
CA ARG A 309 11.13 19.15 11.08
C ARG A 309 10.44 20.18 11.98
N PHE A 310 11.13 21.28 12.25
CA PHE A 310 10.53 22.55 12.66
C PHE A 310 11.00 23.63 11.70
#